data_AF-A0A1Y1KU46-F1
#
_entry.id   AF-A0A1Y1KU46-F1
#
_cell.length_a   1.000
_cell.length_b   1.000
_cell.length_c   1.000
_cell.angle_alpha   90.00
_cell.angle_beta   90.00
_cell.angle_gamma   90.00
#
_symmetry.space_group_name_H-M   'P 1'
#
loop_
_entity.id
_entity.type
_entity.pdbx_description
1 polymer ?
#
loop_
_entity_poly.entity_id
_entity_poly.type
_entity_poly.pdbx_seq_one_letter_code
_entity_poly.pdbx_strand_id
1 'polypeptide(L)'
;MVDFASIFGANKDIALADMKDLINFMKDLSDITIPPEEQRDLTAMTNIMTVKELQTRFPYINWEEFLSSVIGPNVKITENDIVDVGMPKYVTNLESLLEKTPKRVVANYAITLSLMSTATYLSKEVRDLEMELGKALSGTSSVPPKWKECLGEVSENFKIATAALYARKYFTKEAKTNVAKLITTLHEKFIEMLQKVDWMDEKTKNQAL
;
A
#
# COMPACT_ATOMS: atom_id res chain seq x y z
N MET A 1 7.20 20.66 -2.93
CA MET A 1 6.14 20.71 -1.89
C MET A 1 5.65 22.13 -1.63
N VAL A 2 6.52 23.12 -1.38
CA VAL A 2 6.10 24.53 -1.24
C VAL A 2 5.43 25.07 -2.51
N ASP A 3 6.01 24.79 -3.68
CA ASP A 3 5.43 25.24 -4.96
C ASP A 3 4.08 24.55 -5.24
N PHE A 4 3.95 23.27 -4.91
CA PHE A 4 2.67 22.54 -4.94
C PHE A 4 1.61 23.26 -4.08
N ALA A 5 1.92 23.58 -2.82
CA ALA A 5 0.98 24.30 -1.95
C ALA A 5 0.64 25.70 -2.50
N SER A 6 1.61 26.38 -3.11
CA SER A 6 1.43 27.71 -3.70
C SER A 6 0.48 27.70 -4.90
N ILE A 7 0.53 26.66 -5.75
CA ILE A 7 -0.43 26.48 -6.87
C ILE A 7 -1.87 26.41 -6.36
N PHE A 8 -2.09 25.80 -5.20
CA PHE A 8 -3.41 25.73 -4.56
C PHE A 8 -3.73 26.96 -3.69
N GLY A 9 -2.99 28.05 -3.83
CA GLY A 9 -3.28 29.35 -3.23
C GLY A 9 -2.69 29.57 -1.83
N ALA A 10 -1.79 28.71 -1.36
CA ALA A 10 -1.11 28.95 -0.09
C ALA A 10 -0.14 30.13 -0.19
N ASN A 11 -0.07 30.95 0.87
CA ASN A 11 1.00 31.94 1.01
C ASN A 11 2.36 31.23 1.12
N LYS A 12 3.36 31.70 0.37
CA LYS A 12 4.65 31.01 0.24
C LYS A 12 5.44 30.90 1.53
N ASP A 13 5.41 31.93 2.39
CA ASP A 13 6.15 31.94 3.66
C ASP A 13 5.49 30.98 4.67
N ILE A 14 4.16 30.97 4.71
CA ILE A 14 3.38 30.02 5.52
C ILE A 14 3.61 28.59 5.01
N ALA A 15 3.53 28.38 3.69
CA ALA A 15 3.77 27.08 3.08
C ALA A 15 5.19 26.58 3.36
N LEU A 16 6.20 27.45 3.38
CA LEU A 16 7.56 27.05 3.73
C LEU A 16 7.67 26.50 5.15
N ALA A 17 7.03 27.15 6.13
CA ALA A 17 7.00 26.67 7.51
C ALA A 17 6.22 25.34 7.62
N ASP A 18 5.01 25.30 7.07
CA ASP A 18 4.14 24.11 7.10
C ASP A 18 4.79 22.89 6.43
N MET A 19 5.50 23.09 5.31
CA MET A 19 6.17 21.98 4.61
C MET A 19 7.39 21.47 5.37
N LYS A 20 8.05 22.29 6.19
CA LYS A 20 9.12 21.82 7.08
C LYS A 20 8.55 20.93 8.18
N ASP A 21 7.47 21.36 8.81
CA ASP A 21 6.80 20.57 9.85
C ASP A 21 6.25 19.25 9.28
N LEU A 22 5.68 19.30 8.07
CA LEU A 22 5.26 18.11 7.33
C LEU A 22 6.41 17.13 7.10
N ILE A 23 7.57 17.61 6.62
CA ILE A 23 8.73 16.75 6.37
C ILE A 23 9.25 16.12 7.67
N ASN A 24 9.28 16.88 8.77
CA ASN A 24 9.65 16.34 10.08
C ASN A 24 8.67 15.26 10.52
N PHE A 25 7.37 15.47 10.35
CA PHE A 25 6.36 14.46 10.64
C PHE A 25 6.50 13.21 9.77
N MET A 26 6.80 13.36 8.48
CA MET A 26 7.09 12.23 7.58
C MET A 26 8.32 11.45 8.03
N LYS A 27 9.34 12.13 8.55
CA LYS A 27 10.53 11.48 9.15
C LYS A 27 10.15 10.70 10.40
N ASP A 28 9.38 11.30 11.32
CA ASP A 28 8.93 10.63 12.53
C ASP A 28 8.07 9.39 12.19
N LEU A 29 7.22 9.46 11.16
CA LEU A 29 6.47 8.31 10.64
C LEU A 29 7.41 7.21 10.10
N SER A 30 8.46 7.60 9.38
CA SER A 30 9.47 6.66 8.88
C SER A 30 10.21 5.96 10.02
N ASP A 31 10.55 6.69 11.09
CA ASP A 31 11.32 6.16 12.23
C ASP A 31 10.52 5.13 13.05
N ILE A 32 9.18 5.23 13.04
CA ILE A 32 8.31 4.25 13.73
C ILE A 32 7.90 3.07 12.84
N THR A 33 8.17 3.12 11.54
CA THR A 33 7.80 2.08 10.58
C THR A 33 8.65 0.83 10.78
N ILE A 34 8.01 -0.35 10.77
CA ILE A 34 8.70 -1.63 10.95
C ILE A 34 9.55 -1.94 9.69
N PRO A 35 10.83 -2.35 9.83
CA PRO A 35 11.68 -2.71 8.70
C PRO A 35 11.09 -3.84 7.84
N PRO A 36 11.27 -3.83 6.50
CA PRO A 36 10.72 -4.85 5.60
C PRO A 36 11.10 -6.30 5.96
N GLU A 37 12.23 -6.51 6.61
CA GLU A 37 12.70 -7.83 7.06
C GLU A 37 11.79 -8.42 8.12
N GLU A 38 11.36 -7.59 9.08
CA GLU A 38 10.45 -7.99 10.17
C GLU A 38 9.03 -8.23 9.64
N GLN A 39 8.64 -7.62 8.52
CA GLN A 39 7.32 -7.80 7.90
C GLN A 39 7.15 -9.16 7.19
N ARG A 40 8.21 -9.97 7.08
CA ARG A 40 8.18 -11.27 6.38
C ARG A 40 7.59 -12.41 7.21
N ASP A 41 7.53 -12.25 8.53
CA ASP A 41 6.91 -13.25 9.41
C ASP A 41 5.40 -13.04 9.46
N LEU A 42 4.67 -13.75 8.60
CA LEU A 42 3.20 -13.68 8.53
C LEU A 42 2.52 -14.05 9.86
N THR A 43 3.16 -14.91 10.67
CA THR A 43 2.60 -15.30 11.97
C THR A 43 2.71 -14.15 12.95
N ALA A 44 3.86 -13.48 13.01
CA ALA A 44 4.05 -12.28 13.83
C ALA A 44 3.17 -11.10 13.38
N MET A 45 2.88 -11.03 12.08
CA MET A 45 2.01 -10.03 11.49
C MET A 45 0.51 -10.30 11.71
N THR A 46 0.12 -11.52 12.08
CA THR A 46 -1.29 -11.85 12.33
C THR A 46 -1.61 -11.63 13.81
N ASN A 47 -2.36 -10.58 14.12
CA ASN A 47 -2.77 -10.25 15.49
C ASN A 47 -4.28 -10.04 15.54
N ILE A 48 -4.99 -11.15 15.66
CA ILE A 48 -6.44 -11.19 15.69
C ILE A 48 -6.95 -10.71 17.05
N MET A 49 -7.85 -9.72 17.04
CA MET A 49 -8.51 -9.22 18.24
C MET A 49 -9.91 -8.69 17.89
N THR A 50 -10.72 -8.47 18.91
CA THR A 50 -12.01 -7.78 18.77
C THR A 50 -11.82 -6.28 18.60
N VAL A 51 -12.80 -5.58 18.01
CA VAL A 51 -12.82 -4.10 17.96
C VAL A 51 -12.73 -3.50 19.37
N LYS A 52 -13.32 -4.15 20.38
CA LYS A 52 -13.20 -3.78 21.80
C LYS A 52 -11.75 -3.81 22.30
N GLU A 53 -11.05 -4.91 22.02
CA GLU A 53 -9.65 -5.08 22.40
C GLU A 53 -8.75 -4.10 21.64
N LEU A 54 -9.03 -3.87 20.35
CA LEU A 54 -8.38 -2.84 19.54
C LEU A 54 -8.51 -1.46 20.19
N GLN A 55 -9.73 -1.05 20.54
CA GLN A 55 -9.99 0.25 21.17
C GLN A 55 -9.33 0.37 22.54
N THR A 56 -9.26 -0.72 23.31
CA THR A 56 -8.59 -0.74 24.62
C THR A 56 -7.07 -0.64 24.49
N ARG A 57 -6.50 -1.29 23.49
CA ARG A 57 -5.05 -1.34 23.26
C ARG A 57 -4.50 -0.08 22.57
N PHE A 58 -5.31 0.55 21.74
CA PHE A 58 -4.98 1.74 20.96
C PHE A 58 -6.11 2.78 21.14
N PRO A 59 -6.06 3.58 22.23
CA PRO A 59 -7.19 4.41 22.64
C PRO A 59 -7.28 5.77 21.95
N TYR A 60 -6.25 6.22 21.23
CA TYR A 60 -6.24 7.57 20.66
C TYR A 60 -7.22 7.71 19.48
N ILE A 61 -7.31 6.69 18.63
CA ILE A 61 -8.27 6.64 17.53
C ILE A 61 -9.58 6.04 18.04
N ASN A 62 -10.70 6.65 17.68
CA ASN A 62 -12.01 6.01 17.84
C ASN A 62 -12.17 4.97 16.73
N TRP A 63 -11.76 3.74 17.00
CA TRP A 63 -11.69 2.68 16.00
C TRP A 63 -13.06 2.21 15.52
N GLU A 64 -14.06 2.16 16.39
CA GLU A 64 -15.42 1.79 16.00
C GLU A 64 -15.99 2.82 15.01
N GLU A 65 -15.83 4.12 15.29
CA GLU A 65 -16.25 5.20 14.41
C GLU A 65 -15.44 5.19 13.10
N PHE A 66 -14.12 5.04 13.19
CA PHE A 66 -13.24 4.98 12.03
C PHE A 66 -13.63 3.83 11.09
N LEU A 67 -13.76 2.60 11.61
CA LEU A 67 -14.12 1.43 10.82
C LEU A 67 -15.52 1.57 10.22
N SER A 68 -16.48 2.07 10.99
CA SER A 68 -17.84 2.35 10.50
C SER A 68 -17.84 3.36 9.35
N SER A 69 -17.00 4.41 9.43
CA SER A 69 -16.87 5.42 8.38
C SER A 69 -16.25 4.88 7.08
N VAL A 70 -15.27 3.98 7.20
CA VAL A 70 -14.54 3.41 6.06
C VAL A 70 -15.34 2.33 5.34
N ILE A 71 -15.98 1.43 6.10
CA ILE A 71 -16.76 0.31 5.52
C ILE A 71 -18.10 0.81 4.98
N GLY A 72 -18.63 1.89 5.56
CA GLY A 72 -19.84 2.55 5.13
C GLY A 72 -21.11 2.03 5.79
N PRO A 73 -22.26 2.66 5.52
CA PRO A 73 -23.47 2.53 6.34
C PRO A 73 -24.19 1.17 6.22
N ASN A 74 -23.82 0.35 5.23
CA ASN A 74 -24.49 -0.92 4.96
C ASN A 74 -23.99 -2.06 5.83
N VAL A 75 -22.91 -1.86 6.58
CA VAL A 75 -22.33 -2.85 7.49
C VAL A 75 -22.21 -2.20 8.86
N LYS A 76 -22.92 -2.75 9.85
CA LYS A 76 -22.80 -2.30 11.22
C LYS A 76 -21.56 -2.93 11.85
N ILE A 77 -20.60 -2.10 12.25
CA ILE A 77 -19.49 -2.51 13.10
C ILE A 77 -19.93 -2.53 14.56
N THR A 78 -19.45 -3.51 15.29
CA THR A 78 -19.74 -3.77 16.69
C THR A 78 -18.45 -4.05 17.44
N GLU A 79 -18.47 -3.88 18.75
CA GLU A 79 -17.31 -4.13 19.60
C GLU A 79 -16.78 -5.59 19.52
N ASN A 80 -17.60 -6.54 19.09
CA ASN A 80 -17.27 -7.97 19.01
C ASN A 80 -16.74 -8.39 17.63
N ASP A 81 -16.75 -7.50 16.64
CA ASP A 81 -16.22 -7.82 15.33
C ASP A 81 -14.72 -8.06 15.41
N ILE A 82 -14.23 -8.96 14.55
CA ILE A 82 -12.84 -9.39 14.55
C ILE A 82 -12.04 -8.57 13.54
N VAL A 83 -10.88 -8.09 13.98
CA VAL A 83 -9.90 -7.37 13.19
C VAL A 83 -8.53 -8.06 13.30
N ASP A 84 -7.75 -8.02 12.23
CA ASP A 84 -6.36 -8.44 12.22
C ASP A 84 -5.44 -7.21 12.18
N VAL A 85 -4.66 -7.01 13.23
CA VAL A 85 -3.76 -5.86 13.36
C VAL A 85 -2.35 -6.26 12.93
N GLY A 86 -2.01 -5.98 11.68
CA GLY A 86 -0.72 -6.30 11.06
C GLY A 86 0.51 -5.96 11.91
N MET A 87 0.56 -4.73 12.44
CA MET A 87 1.74 -4.20 13.12
C MET A 87 1.37 -3.49 14.43
N PRO A 88 1.04 -4.23 15.51
CA PRO A 88 0.54 -3.63 16.75
C PRO A 88 1.49 -2.57 17.34
N LYS A 89 2.81 -2.82 17.27
CA LYS A 89 3.84 -1.88 17.74
C LYS A 89 3.84 -0.56 16.95
N TYR A 90 3.65 -0.64 15.63
CA TYR A 90 3.51 0.56 14.80
C TYR A 90 2.26 1.35 15.20
N VAL A 91 1.12 0.69 15.43
CA VAL A 91 -0.13 1.37 15.84
C VAL A 91 0.05 2.09 17.19
N THR A 92 0.70 1.45 18.18
CA THR A 92 1.02 2.12 19.46
C THR A 92 1.87 3.38 19.24
N ASN A 93 2.94 3.26 18.45
CA ASN A 93 3.84 4.39 18.20
C ASN A 93 3.17 5.50 17.37
N LEU A 94 2.30 5.11 16.43
CA LEU A 94 1.53 6.03 15.61
C LEU A 94 0.57 6.84 16.46
N GLU A 95 -0.18 6.21 17.37
CA GLU A 95 -1.11 6.94 18.24
C GLU A 95 -0.36 7.94 19.14
N SER A 96 0.76 7.54 19.74
CA SER A 96 1.61 8.44 20.52
C SER A 96 2.17 9.60 19.67
N LEU A 97 2.53 9.31 18.42
CA LEU A 97 3.00 10.33 17.48
C LEU A 97 1.88 11.29 17.09
N LEU A 98 0.67 10.80 16.85
CA LEU A 98 -0.48 11.64 16.51
C LEU A 98 -0.89 12.52 17.68
N GLU A 99 -0.86 12.00 18.91
CA GLU A 99 -1.20 12.76 20.12
C GLU A 99 -0.29 13.98 20.32
N LYS A 100 1.01 13.83 20.07
CA LYS A 100 1.99 14.92 20.19
C LYS A 100 2.05 15.86 18.98
N THR A 101 1.42 15.49 17.87
CA THR A 101 1.52 16.25 16.60
C THR A 101 0.39 17.26 16.47
N PRO A 102 0.68 18.54 16.14
CA PRO A 102 -0.37 19.52 15.90
C PRO A 102 -1.33 19.07 14.79
N LYS A 103 -2.65 19.22 15.01
CA LYS A 103 -3.69 18.81 14.04
C LYS A 103 -3.49 19.39 12.64
N ARG A 104 -2.93 20.61 12.54
CA ARG A 104 -2.58 21.25 11.26
C ARG A 104 -1.56 20.43 10.46
N VAL A 105 -0.54 19.87 11.13
CA VAL A 105 0.50 19.07 10.48
C VAL A 105 -0.09 17.75 9.97
N VAL A 106 -0.92 17.09 10.79
CA VAL A 106 -1.62 15.86 10.39
C VAL A 106 -2.55 16.12 9.20
N ALA A 107 -3.30 17.23 9.21
CA ALA A 107 -4.16 17.63 8.09
C ALA A 107 -3.36 17.93 6.82
N ASN A 108 -2.24 18.67 6.93
CA ASN A 108 -1.35 18.96 5.82
C ASN A 108 -0.76 17.68 5.22
N TYR A 109 -0.43 16.68 6.05
CA TYR A 109 0.02 15.37 5.59
C TYR A 109 -1.06 14.64 4.79
N ALA A 110 -2.27 14.52 5.34
CA ALA A 110 -3.39 13.86 4.65
C ALA A 110 -3.75 14.54 3.32
N ILE A 111 -3.79 15.88 3.30
CA ILE A 111 -4.05 16.66 2.07
C ILE A 111 -2.92 16.44 1.05
N THR A 112 -1.66 16.45 1.51
CA THR A 112 -0.50 16.23 0.61
C THR A 112 -0.57 14.85 -0.03
N LEU A 113 -0.88 13.79 0.74
CA LEU A 113 -1.07 12.44 0.20
C LEU A 113 -2.19 12.39 -0.86
N SER A 114 -3.33 13.04 -0.58
CA SER A 114 -4.45 13.08 -1.52
C SER A 114 -4.13 13.88 -2.79
N LEU A 115 -3.35 14.95 -2.70
CA LEU A 115 -2.93 15.73 -3.86
C LEU A 115 -1.93 14.95 -4.70
N MET A 116 -0.95 14.30 -4.06
CA MET A 116 0.04 13.47 -4.76
C MET A 116 -0.62 12.28 -5.46
N SER A 117 -1.63 11.64 -4.86
CA SER A 117 -2.33 10.51 -5.48
C SER A 117 -3.21 10.91 -6.68
N THR A 118 -3.53 12.20 -6.82
CA THR A 118 -4.38 12.72 -7.90
C THR A 118 -3.62 13.58 -8.91
N ALA A 119 -2.35 13.88 -8.66
CA ALA A 119 -1.53 14.82 -9.44
C ALA A 119 -1.51 14.51 -10.95
N THR A 120 -1.41 13.24 -11.33
CA THR A 120 -1.49 12.76 -12.73
C THR A 120 -2.72 13.24 -13.49
N TYR A 121 -3.83 13.49 -12.80
CA TYR A 121 -5.11 13.91 -13.42
C TYR A 121 -5.32 15.43 -13.43
N LEU A 122 -4.42 16.19 -12.81
CA LEU A 122 -4.54 17.65 -12.66
C LEU A 122 -3.90 18.40 -13.82
N SER A 123 -3.76 19.72 -13.69
CA SER A 123 -3.21 20.61 -14.71
C SER A 123 -1.77 20.23 -15.08
N LYS A 124 -1.29 20.70 -16.23
CA LYS A 124 0.10 20.47 -16.66
C LYS A 124 1.10 20.94 -15.62
N GLU A 125 0.85 22.09 -15.00
CA GLU A 125 1.72 22.69 -14.00
C GLU A 125 1.93 21.77 -12.77
N VAL A 126 0.85 21.16 -12.27
CA VAL A 126 0.93 20.21 -11.15
C VAL A 126 1.69 18.94 -11.54
N ARG A 127 1.45 18.42 -12.75
CA ARG A 127 2.16 17.24 -13.26
C ARG A 127 3.64 17.49 -13.52
N ASP A 128 4.01 18.71 -13.94
CA ASP A 128 5.41 19.08 -14.14
C ASP A 128 6.16 19.07 -12.80
N LEU A 129 5.56 19.60 -11.73
CA LEU A 129 6.14 19.54 -10.39
C LEU A 129 6.23 18.10 -9.84
N GLU A 130 5.22 17.27 -10.11
CA GLU A 130 5.25 15.84 -9.76
C GLU A 130 6.41 15.13 -10.46
N MET A 131 6.60 15.41 -11.76
CA MET A 131 7.71 14.89 -12.54
C MET A 131 9.06 15.36 -11.99
N GLU A 132 9.20 16.63 -11.59
CA GLU A 132 10.43 17.14 -10.97
C GLU A 132 10.76 16.40 -9.68
N LEU A 133 9.75 16.16 -8.82
CA LEU A 133 9.91 15.36 -7.62
C LEU A 133 10.30 13.91 -7.96
N GLY A 134 9.61 13.28 -8.91
CA GLY A 134 9.94 11.94 -9.38
C GLY A 134 11.37 11.84 -9.93
N LYS A 135 11.82 12.85 -10.69
CA LYS A 135 13.18 12.94 -11.20
C LYS A 135 14.21 13.03 -10.08
N ALA A 136 13.93 13.81 -9.03
CA ALA A 136 14.80 13.92 -7.87
C ALA A 136 14.88 12.62 -7.05
N LEU A 137 13.76 11.89 -6.92
CA LEU A 137 13.68 10.67 -6.11
C LEU A 137 14.20 9.42 -6.82
N SER A 138 13.91 9.26 -8.12
CA SER A 138 14.17 8.02 -8.86
C SER A 138 15.00 8.21 -10.13
N GLY A 139 15.41 9.44 -10.45
CA GLY A 139 16.17 9.74 -11.67
C GLY A 139 15.34 9.65 -12.96
N THR A 140 14.01 9.55 -12.86
CA THR A 140 13.13 9.41 -14.02
C THR A 140 13.23 10.65 -14.94
N SER A 141 13.67 10.46 -16.18
CA SER A 141 14.08 11.56 -17.07
C SER A 141 13.00 12.01 -18.08
N SER A 142 11.93 11.24 -18.28
CA SER A 142 10.88 11.57 -19.24
C SER A 142 9.52 10.99 -18.89
N VAL A 143 8.47 11.81 -19.05
CA VAL A 143 7.07 11.35 -19.02
C VAL A 143 6.81 10.45 -20.24
N PRO A 144 6.18 9.28 -20.08
CA PRO A 144 5.79 8.47 -21.23
C PRO A 144 4.83 9.24 -22.16
N PRO A 145 4.75 8.89 -23.45
CA PRO A 145 3.74 9.46 -24.34
C PRO A 145 2.33 9.26 -23.77
N LYS A 146 1.43 10.23 -24.00
CA LYS A 146 0.10 10.26 -23.35
C LYS A 146 -0.72 8.99 -23.55
N TRP A 147 -0.64 8.35 -24.73
CA TRP A 147 -1.34 7.10 -24.99
C TRP A 147 -0.87 5.95 -24.06
N LYS A 148 0.42 5.94 -23.69
CA LYS A 148 1.01 4.91 -22.84
C LYS A 148 0.65 5.16 -21.37
N GLU A 149 0.59 6.42 -20.96
CA GLU A 149 0.04 6.82 -19.66
C GLU A 149 -1.42 6.39 -19.53
N CYS A 150 -2.28 6.76 -20.49
CA CYS A 150 -3.68 6.35 -20.50
C CYS A 150 -3.85 4.83 -20.53
N LEU A 151 -3.01 4.11 -21.28
CA LEU A 151 -3.03 2.65 -21.27
C LEU A 151 -2.63 2.08 -19.91
N GLY A 152 -1.65 2.68 -19.23
CA GLY A 152 -1.26 2.32 -17.87
C GLY A 152 -2.42 2.48 -16.89
N GLU A 153 -3.07 3.64 -16.90
CA GLU A 153 -4.25 3.93 -16.06
C GLU A 153 -5.39 2.92 -16.27
N VAL A 154 -5.72 2.64 -17.53
CA VAL A 154 -6.78 1.67 -17.86
C VAL A 154 -6.36 0.25 -17.47
N SER A 155 -5.08 -0.10 -17.63
CA SER A 155 -4.57 -1.42 -17.27
C SER A 155 -4.55 -1.62 -15.76
N GLU A 156 -4.19 -0.60 -14.97
CA GLU A 156 -4.17 -0.67 -13.51
C GLU A 156 -5.58 -0.70 -12.90
N ASN A 157 -6.52 0.09 -13.43
CA ASN A 157 -7.88 0.16 -12.90
C ASN A 157 -8.78 -0.96 -13.42
N PHE A 158 -8.53 -1.47 -14.64
CA PHE A 158 -9.34 -2.50 -15.29
C PHE A 158 -8.51 -3.74 -15.67
N LYS A 159 -7.67 -4.22 -14.74
CA LYS A 159 -6.72 -5.35 -14.93
C LYS A 159 -7.35 -6.56 -15.61
N ILE A 160 -8.51 -7.01 -15.12
CA ILE A 160 -9.18 -8.21 -15.67
C ILE A 160 -9.70 -7.96 -17.08
N ALA A 161 -10.35 -6.82 -17.32
CA ALA A 161 -10.94 -6.50 -18.62
C ALA A 161 -9.86 -6.32 -19.70
N THR A 162 -8.79 -5.58 -19.38
CA THR A 162 -7.65 -5.37 -20.28
C THR A 162 -6.90 -6.67 -20.56
N ALA A 163 -6.63 -7.49 -19.53
CA ALA A 163 -6.03 -8.80 -19.70
C ALA A 163 -6.89 -9.74 -20.57
N ALA A 164 -8.22 -9.72 -20.40
CA ALA A 164 -9.13 -10.52 -21.23
C ALA A 164 -9.12 -10.09 -22.70
N LEU A 165 -9.08 -8.79 -22.99
CA LEU A 165 -8.95 -8.27 -24.36
C LEU A 165 -7.61 -8.70 -24.99
N TYR A 166 -6.52 -8.58 -24.24
CA TYR A 166 -5.20 -9.02 -24.68
C TYR A 166 -5.20 -10.53 -24.96
N ALA A 167 -5.70 -11.34 -24.02
CA ALA A 167 -5.73 -12.79 -24.15
C ALA A 167 -6.55 -13.25 -25.36
N ARG A 168 -7.74 -12.67 -25.59
CA ARG A 168 -8.57 -12.99 -26.76
C ARG A 168 -7.85 -12.73 -28.09
N LYS A 169 -7.00 -11.71 -28.14
CA LYS A 169 -6.33 -11.29 -29.38
C LYS A 169 -4.99 -11.99 -29.61
N TYR A 170 -4.23 -12.23 -28.54
CA TYR A 170 -2.82 -12.65 -28.65
C TYR A 170 -2.51 -13.98 -27.96
N PHE A 171 -3.33 -14.44 -27.02
CA PHE A 171 -3.05 -15.66 -26.27
C PHE A 171 -3.68 -16.89 -26.94
N THR A 172 -2.85 -17.81 -27.42
CA THR A 172 -3.30 -18.99 -28.16
C THR A 172 -3.62 -20.16 -27.24
N LYS A 173 -4.48 -21.07 -27.70
CA LYS A 173 -4.76 -22.33 -27.01
C LYS A 173 -3.50 -23.18 -26.83
N GLU A 174 -2.61 -23.16 -27.81
CA GLU A 174 -1.32 -23.87 -27.75
C GLU A 174 -0.43 -23.31 -26.64
N ALA A 175 -0.30 -21.97 -26.53
CA ALA A 175 0.46 -21.33 -25.45
C ALA A 175 -0.09 -21.75 -24.08
N LYS A 176 -1.43 -21.78 -23.92
CA LYS A 176 -2.07 -22.26 -22.69
C LYS A 176 -1.69 -23.70 -22.35
N THR A 177 -1.76 -24.61 -23.33
CA THR A 177 -1.43 -26.02 -23.14
C THR A 177 0.04 -26.20 -22.77
N ASN A 178 0.94 -25.49 -23.43
CA ASN A 178 2.38 -25.59 -23.18
C ASN A 178 2.75 -25.08 -21.78
N VAL A 179 2.21 -23.94 -21.36
CA VAL A 179 2.43 -23.40 -20.01
C VAL A 179 1.82 -24.31 -18.95
N ALA A 180 0.61 -24.86 -19.18
CA ALA A 180 0.01 -25.82 -18.25
C ALA A 180 0.88 -27.07 -18.08
N LYS A 181 1.39 -27.63 -19.18
CA LYS A 181 2.30 -28.78 -19.15
C LYS A 181 3.61 -28.45 -18.42
N LEU A 182 4.15 -27.25 -18.61
CA LEU A 182 5.33 -26.79 -17.88
C LEU A 182 5.05 -26.73 -16.37
N ILE A 183 3.93 -26.13 -15.95
CA ILE A 183 3.56 -26.04 -14.54
C ILE A 183 3.38 -27.43 -13.93
N THR A 184 2.68 -28.34 -14.61
CA THR A 184 2.53 -29.74 -14.15
C THR A 184 3.88 -30.42 -14.00
N THR A 185 4.76 -30.31 -15.00
CA THR A 185 6.11 -30.89 -14.94
C THR A 185 6.92 -30.31 -13.78
N LEU A 186 6.88 -28.99 -13.57
CA LEU A 186 7.58 -28.33 -12.47
C LEU A 186 7.05 -28.79 -11.11
N HIS A 187 5.73 -28.95 -10.98
CA HIS A 187 5.10 -29.44 -9.76
C HIS A 187 5.50 -30.89 -9.45
N GLU A 188 5.47 -31.78 -10.46
CA GLU A 188 5.93 -33.17 -10.31
C GLU A 188 7.42 -33.23 -9.90
N LYS A 189 8.27 -32.42 -10.53
CA LYS A 189 9.69 -32.34 -10.16
C LYS A 189 9.92 -31.77 -8.77
N PHE A 190 9.11 -30.79 -8.34
CA PHE A 190 9.17 -30.28 -6.99
C PHE A 190 8.80 -31.35 -5.95
N ILE A 191 7.76 -32.15 -6.20
CA ILE A 191 7.39 -33.30 -5.37
C ILE A 191 8.52 -34.33 -5.29
N GLU A 192 9.12 -34.71 -6.43
CA GLU A 192 10.26 -35.63 -6.46
C GLU A 192 11.46 -35.10 -5.64
N MET A 193 11.68 -33.78 -5.64
CA MET A 193 12.72 -33.14 -4.84
C MET A 193 12.38 -33.17 -3.35
N LEU A 194 11.15 -32.82 -2.96
CA LEU A 194 10.69 -32.84 -1.56
C LEU A 194 10.79 -34.21 -0.91
N GLN A 195 10.54 -35.28 -1.66
CA GLN A 195 10.69 -36.64 -1.13
C GLN A 195 12.15 -36.98 -0.79
N LYS A 196 13.11 -36.36 -1.51
CA LYS A 196 14.56 -36.65 -1.40
C LYS A 196 15.31 -35.72 -0.45
N VAL A 197 14.69 -34.68 0.11
CA VAL A 197 15.42 -33.79 1.03
C VAL A 197 15.63 -34.45 2.39
N ASP A 198 16.82 -34.27 2.96
CA ASP A 198 17.21 -34.89 4.24
C ASP A 198 16.92 -33.99 5.45
N TRP A 199 16.56 -32.73 5.24
CA TRP A 199 16.34 -31.74 6.31
C TRP A 199 14.89 -31.70 6.84
N MET A 200 13.95 -32.36 6.17
CA MET A 200 12.54 -32.42 6.58
C MET A 200 12.22 -33.77 7.23
N ASP A 201 11.52 -33.75 8.36
CA ASP A 201 10.94 -34.97 8.92
C ASP A 201 9.76 -35.51 8.09
N GLU A 202 9.41 -36.78 8.31
CA GLU A 202 8.34 -37.45 7.58
C GLU A 202 6.96 -36.81 7.78
N LYS A 203 6.68 -36.26 8.97
CA LYS A 203 5.41 -35.59 9.24
C LYS A 203 5.27 -34.34 8.37
N THR A 204 6.33 -33.56 8.25
CA THR A 204 6.37 -32.32 7.49
C THR A 204 6.37 -32.60 5.99
N LYS A 205 7.10 -33.64 5.53
CA LYS A 205 7.02 -34.10 4.13
C LYS A 205 5.60 -34.48 3.74
N ASN A 206 4.89 -35.23 4.58
CA ASN A 206 3.50 -35.63 4.31
C ASN A 206 2.51 -34.46 4.28
N GLN A 207 2.81 -33.33 4.94
CA GLN A 207 1.99 -32.11 4.85
C GLN A 207 2.32 -31.27 3.61
N ALA A 208 3.53 -31.40 3.07
CA ALA A 208 3.99 -30.64 1.91
C ALA A 208 3.61 -31.30 0.56
N LEU A 209 3.31 -32.61 0.56
CA LEU A 209 2.90 -33.42 -0.59
C LEU A 209 1.38 -33.43 -0.77
#